data_AF-A0A528B6E7-F1
#
_entry.id   AF-A0A528B6E7-F1
#
_cell.length_a   1.000
_cell.length_b   1.000
_cell.length_c   1.000
_cell.angle_alpha   90.00
_cell.angle_beta   90.00
_cell.angle_gamma   90.00
#
_symmetry.space_group_name_H-M   'P 1'
#
loop_
_entity.id
_entity.type
_entity.pdbx_description
1 polymer ?
#
loop_
_entity_poly.entity_id
_entity_poly.type
_entity_poly.pdbx_seq_one_letter_code
_entity_poly.pdbx_strand_id
1 'polypeptide(L)' 'MTTTFFLIRHAAHDNVGDYLAGRMAGVCLGETGRAQALRLASHMAPEPLAAIC' A
#
# COMPACT_ATOMS: atom_id res chain seq x y z
N MET A 1 -23.48 -14.23 8.58
CA MET A 1 -22.68 -13.76 7.43
C MET A 1 -21.63 -12.80 7.96
N THR A 2 -20.35 -13.01 7.64
CA THR A 2 -19.24 -12.18 8.15
C THR A 2 -18.50 -11.54 6.99
N THR A 3 -17.90 -10.39 7.24
CA THR A 3 -17.06 -9.67 6.27
C THR A 3 -15.71 -9.37 6.91
N THR A 4 -14.65 -9.62 6.15
CA THR A 4 -13.28 -9.31 6.55
C THR A 4 -12.84 -8.05 5.81
N PHE A 5 -12.33 -7.07 6.55
CA PHE A 5 -11.73 -5.86 5.98
C PHE A 5 -10.20 -5.95 6.07
N PHE A 6 -9.53 -5.75 4.95
CA PHE A 6 -8.08 -5.61 4.89
C PHE A 6 -7.72 -4.12 4.87
N LEU A 7 -7.10 -3.64 5.96
CA LEU A 7 -6.62 -2.26 6.05
C LEU A 7 -5.13 -2.21 5.73
N ILE A 8 -4.79 -1.58 4.61
CA ILE A 8 -3.44 -1.60 4.06
C ILE A 8 -2.87 -0.19 4.09
N ARG A 9 -1.71 -0.02 4.74
CA ARG A 9 -0.94 1.22 4.65
C ARG A 9 -0.25 1.27 3.28
N HIS A 10 -0.22 2.46 2.66
CA HIS A 10 0.59 2.68 1.46
C HIS A 10 2.05 2.25 1.67
N ALA A 11 2.67 1.73 0.62
CA ALA A 11 4.08 1.39 0.62
C ALA A 11 4.97 2.65 0.66
N ALA A 12 6.26 2.48 0.93
CA ALA A 12 7.17 3.61 1.08
C ALA A 12 7.23 4.51 -0.18
N HIS A 13 7.09 5.83 0.00
CA HIS A 13 7.52 6.81 -1.00
C HIS A 13 9.04 7.03 -0.94
N ASP A 14 9.61 7.78 -1.87
CA ASP A 14 11.01 8.22 -1.75
C ASP A 14 11.16 9.15 -0.53
N ASN A 15 12.27 9.05 0.21
CA ASN A 15 12.56 9.85 1.42
C ASN A 15 11.61 9.64 2.63
N VAL A 16 11.14 8.41 2.87
CA VAL A 16 10.49 8.07 4.16
C VAL A 16 11.50 8.29 5.29
N GLY A 17 11.25 9.31 6.12
CA GLY A 17 12.12 9.70 7.24
C GLY A 17 12.66 11.12 7.14
N ASP A 18 12.74 11.69 5.93
CA ASP A 18 13.30 13.04 5.73
C ASP A 18 12.23 14.13 5.70
N TYR A 19 10.99 13.81 5.33
CA TYR A 19 9.89 14.78 5.32
C TYR A 19 8.52 14.15 5.60
N LEU A 20 7.60 14.97 6.10
CA LEU A 20 6.19 14.59 6.33
C LEU A 20 5.34 14.97 5.12
N ALA A 21 4.97 13.98 4.31
CA ALA A 21 4.16 14.18 3.11
C ALA A 21 2.74 14.71 3.38
N GLY A 22 2.14 14.37 4.52
CA GLY A 22 0.83 14.88 4.92
C GLY A 22 -0.26 14.66 3.86
N ARG A 23 -0.83 15.76 3.34
CA ARG A 23 -1.83 15.77 2.25
C ARG A 23 -1.25 16.27 0.91
N MET A 24 0.07 16.28 0.77
CA MET A 24 0.73 16.76 -0.44
C MET A 24 0.37 15.86 -1.63
N ALA A 25 -0.09 16.48 -2.71
CA ALA A 25 -0.38 15.78 -3.95
C ALA A 25 0.91 15.37 -4.68
N GLY A 26 0.83 14.31 -5.49
CA GLY A 26 1.95 13.89 -6.35
C GLY A 26 3.06 13.09 -5.65
N VAL A 27 2.83 12.62 -4.42
CA VAL A 27 3.77 11.75 -3.72
C VAL A 27 3.66 10.33 -4.26
N CYS A 28 4.70 9.87 -4.94
CA CYS A 28 4.76 8.56 -5.59
C CYS A 28 5.56 7.55 -4.77
N LEU A 29 5.32 6.26 -5.03
CA LEU A 29 6.15 5.19 -4.46
C LEU A 29 7.58 5.27 -4.98
N GLY A 30 8.51 5.09 -4.06
CA GLY A 30 9.92 4.88 -4.37
C GLY A 30 10.20 3.46 -4.84
N GLU A 31 11.46 3.15 -5.18
CA GLU A 31 11.87 1.80 -5.56
C GLU A 31 11.54 0.77 -4.46
N THR A 32 11.93 1.06 -3.22
CA THR A 32 11.59 0.24 -2.05
C THR A 32 10.08 0.06 -1.89
N GLY A 33 9.30 1.11 -2.12
CA GLY A 33 7.84 1.04 -2.07
C GLY A 33 7.24 0.14 -3.13
N ARG A 34 7.75 0.20 -4.36
CA ARG A 34 7.33 -0.69 -5.44
C ARG A 34 7.63 -2.15 -5.11
N ALA A 35 8.80 -2.44 -4.56
CA ALA A 35 9.16 -3.79 -4.11
C ALA A 35 8.23 -4.29 -2.98
N GLN A 36 7.90 -3.43 -2.01
CA GLN A 36 6.93 -3.75 -0.96
C GLN A 36 5.54 -4.06 -1.52
N ALA A 37 5.06 -3.25 -2.48
CA ALA A 37 3.75 -3.46 -3.12
C ALA A 37 3.70 -4.77 -3.92
N LEU A 38 4.77 -5.11 -4.64
CA LEU A 38 4.87 -6.39 -5.36
C LEU A 38 4.85 -7.59 -4.41
N ARG A 39 5.57 -7.50 -3.29
CA ARG A 39 5.54 -8.57 -2.26
C ARG A 39 4.14 -8.73 -1.67
N LEU A 40 3.46 -7.62 -1.36
CA LEU A 40 2.09 -7.65 -0.86
C LEU A 40 1.13 -8.29 -1.87
N ALA A 41 1.27 -8.00 -3.17
CA ALA A 41 0.45 -8.61 -4.20
C ALA A 41 0.52 -10.14 -4.16
N SER A 42 1.72 -10.72 -4.00
CA SER A 42 1.89 -12.17 -3.85
C SER A 42 1.21 -12.72 -2.60
N HIS A 43 1.22 -11.97 -1.49
CA HIS A 43 0.55 -12.39 -0.26
C HIS A 43 -0.98 -12.31 -0.33
N MET A 44 -1.51 -11.34 -1.08
CA MET A 44 -2.94 -11.11 -1.22
C MET A 44 -3.59 -11.90 -2.36
N ALA A 45 -2.79 -12.47 -3.27
CA ALA A 45 -3.29 -13.23 -4.41
C ALA A 45 -4.34 -14.32 -4.07
N PRO A 46 -4.26 -15.01 -2.91
CA PRO A 46 -5.27 -16.00 -2.53
C PRO A 46 -6.57 -15.42 -1.96
N GLU A 47 -6.60 -14.14 -1.59
CA GLU A 47 -7.72 -13.54 -0.87
C GLU A 47 -8.89 -13.21 -1.82
N PRO A 48 -10.13 -13.63 -1.51
CA PRO A 48 -11.30 -13.40 -2.36
C PRO A 48 -11.83 -11.98 -2.18
N LEU A 49 -11.12 -10.99 -2.73
CA LEU A 49 -11.48 -9.57 -2.63
C LEU A 49 -12.77 -9.28 -3.40
N ALA A 50 -13.84 -8.98 -2.67
CA ALA A 50 -15.13 -8.62 -3.27
C ALA A 50 -15.22 -7.14 -3.69
N ALA A 51 -14.41 -6.26 -3.10
CA ALA A 51 -14.40 -4.82 -3.40
C ALA A 51 -13.07 -4.16 -2.99
N ILE A 52 -12.76 -3.02 -3.63
CA ILE A 52 -11.67 -2.09 -3.27
C ILE A 52 -12.29 -0.69 -3.22
N CYS A 53 -12.01 0.08 -2.17
CA CYS A 53 -12.56 1.42 -1.95
C CYS A 53 -11.49 2.51 -1.95
#